data_AF-A0A662TXP8-F1
#
_entry.id   AF-A0A662TXP8-F1
#
_cell.length_a   1.000
_cell.length_b   1.000
_cell.length_c   1.000
_cell.angle_alpha   90.00
_cell.angle_beta   90.00
_cell.angle_gamma   90.00
#
_symmetry.space_group_name_H-M   'P 1'
#
loop_
_entity.id
_entity.type
_entity.pdbx_description
1 polymer ?
#
loop_
_entity_poly.entity_id
_entity_poly.type
_entity_poly.pdbx_seq_one_letter_code
_entity_poly.pdbx_strand_id
1 'polypeptide(L)' 'MVDVGAILVGIGRLILSIIVAVFGVWLAIKMFAWFTPIDEYKELEKGNIAVGIVLGALVVAVASIIAAGVSGIVAR' A
#
# COMPACT_ATOMS: atom_id res chain seq x y z
N MET A 1 26.76 -12.06 -20.78
CA MET A 1 25.56 -12.02 -21.64
C MET A 1 24.38 -11.85 -20.71
N VAL A 2 23.52 -10.86 -20.93
CA VAL A 2 22.36 -10.62 -20.05
C VAL A 2 21.35 -11.73 -20.32
N ASP A 3 20.94 -12.44 -19.28
CA ASP A 3 19.92 -13.47 -19.39
C ASP A 3 18.54 -12.80 -19.52
N VAL A 4 17.98 -12.84 -20.73
CA VAL A 4 16.65 -12.27 -21.03
C VAL A 4 15.58 -12.89 -20.12
N GLY A 5 15.75 -14.14 -19.70
CA GLY A 5 14.88 -14.80 -18.73
C GLY A 5 14.90 -14.12 -17.36
N ALA A 6 16.08 -13.69 -16.89
CA ALA A 6 16.21 -12.98 -15.62
C ALA A 6 15.51 -11.61 -15.65
N ILE A 7 15.56 -10.90 -16.79
CA ILE A 7 14.84 -9.63 -16.97
C ILE A 7 13.32 -9.84 -16.90
N LEU A 8 12.79 -10.85 -17.61
CA LEU A 8 11.35 -11.13 -17.63
C LEU A 8 10.83 -11.50 -16.23
N VAL A 9 11.58 -12.32 -15.49
CA VAL A 9 11.25 -12.68 -14.11
C VAL A 9 11.28 -11.45 -13.20
N GLY A 10 12.29 -10.58 -13.35
CA GLY A 10 12.39 -9.32 -12.61
C GLY A 10 11.20 -8.40 -12.82
N ILE A 11 10.77 -8.21 -14.07
CA ILE A 11 9.58 -7.42 -14.41
C ILE A 11 8.32 -8.03 -13.79
N GLY A 12 8.16 -9.36 -13.88
CA GLY A 12 7.03 -10.06 -13.27
C GLY A 12 6.94 -9.85 -11.76
N ARG A 13 8.08 -9.91 -11.05
CA ARG A 13 8.14 -9.65 -9.60
C ARG A 13 7.80 -8.20 -9.26
N LEU A 14 8.23 -7.24 -10.07
CA LEU A 14 7.94 -5.82 -9.86
C LEU A 14 6.44 -5.55 -10.00
N ILE A 15 5.80 -6.11 -11.04
CA ILE A 15 4.34 -6.01 -11.23
C ILE A 15 3.61 -6.62 -10.03
N LEU A 16 3.99 -7.83 -9.62
CA LEU A 16 3.39 -8.51 -8.47
C LEU A 16 3.52 -7.66 -7.19
N SER A 17 4.70 -7.06 -6.97
CA SER A 17 4.98 -6.19 -5.83
C SER A 17 4.06 -4.97 -5.79
N ILE A 18 3.84 -4.33 -6.93
CA ILE A 18 2.92 -3.19 -7.05
C ILE A 18 1.49 -3.61 -6.72
N ILE A 19 1.04 -4.76 -7.26
CA ILE A 19 -0.32 -5.28 -7.00
C ILE A 19 -0.53 -5.51 -5.50
N VAL A 20 0.42 -6.17 -4.84
CA VAL A 20 0.37 -6.42 -3.40
C VAL A 20 0.34 -5.11 -2.62
N ALA A 21 1.14 -4.11 -3.02
CA ALA A 21 1.18 -2.82 -2.34
C ALA A 21 -0.14 -2.05 -2.46
N VAL A 22 -0.70 -1.95 -3.66
CA VAL A 22 -1.98 -1.27 -3.90
C VAL A 22 -3.11 -1.99 -3.13
N PHE A 23 -3.14 -3.32 -3.19
CA PHE A 23 -4.15 -4.11 -2.49
C PHE A 23 -4.05 -3.94 -0.97
N GLY A 24 -2.84 -3.93 -0.42
CA GLY A 24 -2.61 -3.77 1.02
C GLY A 24 -3.04 -2.40 1.54
N VAL A 25 -2.73 -1.31 0.82
CA VAL A 25 -3.18 0.04 1.19
C VAL A 25 -4.70 0.16 1.10
N TRP A 26 -5.31 -0.35 0.03
CA TRP A 26 -6.77 -0.37 -0.12
C TRP A 26 -7.44 -1.13 1.02
N LEU A 27 -6.94 -2.30 1.37
CA LEU A 27 -7.47 -3.11 2.46
C LEU A 27 -7.35 -2.37 3.80
N ALA A 28 -6.21 -1.73 4.08
CA ALA A 28 -6.01 -1.01 5.33
C ALA A 28 -6.96 0.17 5.49
N ILE A 29 -7.16 0.97 4.44
CA ILE A 29 -8.11 2.10 4.46
C ILE A 29 -9.54 1.56 4.65
N LYS A 30 -9.90 0.49 3.94
CA LYS A 30 -11.24 -0.11 4.06
C LYS A 30 -11.49 -0.69 5.46
N MET A 31 -10.48 -1.33 6.07
CA MET A 31 -10.57 -1.80 7.44
C MET A 31 -10.72 -0.62 8.40
N PHE A 32 -9.92 0.43 8.24
CA PHE A 32 -10.03 1.63 9.06
C PHE A 32 -11.44 2.22 9.01
N ALA A 33 -11.97 2.46 7.81
CA ALA A 33 -13.34 2.96 7.58
C ALA A 33 -14.44 2.06 8.15
N TRP A 34 -14.18 0.76 8.34
CA TRP A 34 -15.15 -0.13 8.98
C TRP A 34 -15.16 -0.01 10.50
N PHE A 35 -14.03 0.30 11.11
CA PHE A 35 -13.92 0.48 12.56
C PHE A 35 -14.32 1.90 13.01
N THR A 36 -14.15 2.90 12.14
CA THR A 36 -14.51 4.28 12.48
C THR A 36 -15.99 4.55 12.18
N PRO A 37 -16.75 5.18 13.09
CA PRO A 37 -18.13 5.57 12.84
C PRO A 37 -18.28 6.85 12.00
N ILE A 38 -17.18 7.50 11.61
CA ILE A 38 -17.17 8.75 10.84
C ILE A 38 -16.89 8.46 9.36
N ASP A 39 -17.43 9.28 8.47
CA ASP A 39 -17.12 9.21 7.04
C ASP A 39 -15.84 10.00 6.76
N GLU A 40 -14.70 9.30 6.70
CA GLU A 40 -13.39 9.94 6.54
C GLU A 40 -13.25 10.65 5.20
N TYR A 41 -13.89 10.13 4.14
CA TYR A 41 -13.86 10.74 2.82
C TYR A 41 -14.58 12.09 2.83
N LYS A 42 -15.78 12.17 3.41
CA LYS A 42 -16.48 13.47 3.58
C LYS A 42 -15.69 14.43 4.44
N GLU A 43 -15.03 13.94 5.49
CA GLU A 43 -14.33 14.78 6.44
C GLU A 43 -13.00 15.32 5.86
N LEU A 44 -12.33 14.53 5.00
CA LEU A 44 -11.24 14.98 4.14
C LEU A 44 -11.69 16.06 3.14
N GLU A 45 -12.83 15.87 2.47
CA GLU A 45 -13.38 16.84 1.52
C GLU A 45 -13.70 18.19 2.18
N LYS A 46 -14.15 18.18 3.44
CA LYS A 46 -14.34 19.40 4.24
C LYS A 46 -13.04 20.07 4.68
N GLY A 47 -11.88 19.45 4.42
CA GLY A 47 -10.58 19.98 4.82
C GLY A 47 -10.21 19.70 6.27
N ASN A 48 -10.76 18.65 6.89
CA ASN A 48 -10.39 18.29 8.26
C ASN A 48 -8.96 17.75 8.31
N ILE A 49 -8.05 18.59 8.78
CA ILE A 49 -6.61 18.30 8.89
C ILE A 49 -6.35 17.09 9.80
N ALA A 50 -7.15 16.90 10.86
CA ALA A 50 -6.95 15.78 11.78
C ALA A 50 -7.14 14.42 11.08
N VAL A 51 -8.20 14.30 10.26
CA VAL A 51 -8.45 13.08 9.46
C VAL A 51 -7.35 12.88 8.42
N GLY A 52 -6.88 13.96 7.78
CA GLY A 52 -5.74 13.91 6.86
C GLY A 52 -4.47 13.37 7.49
N ILE A 53 -4.12 13.82 8.70
CA ILE A 53 -2.96 13.33 9.44
C ILE A 53 -3.12 11.84 9.78
N VAL A 54 -4.30 11.42 10.25
CA VAL A 54 -4.56 10.03 10.62
C VAL A 54 -4.44 9.10 9.43
N LEU A 55 -5.10 9.42 8.31
CA LEU A 55 -5.02 8.61 7.10
C LEU A 55 -3.62 8.63 6.47
N GLY A 56 -2.92 9.76 6.51
CA GLY A 56 -1.52 9.85 6.09
C GLY A 56 -0.60 8.94 6.92
N ALA A 57 -0.73 8.97 8.25
CA ALA A 57 0.02 8.10 9.15
C ALA A 57 -0.32 6.62 8.93
N LEU A 58 -1.60 6.30 8.70
CA LEU A 58 -2.05 4.95 8.35
C LEU A 58 -1.35 4.45 7.08
N VAL A 59 -1.33 5.24 6.02
CA VAL A 59 -0.66 4.87 4.76
C VAL A 59 0.83 4.63 4.97
N VAL A 60 1.53 5.48 5.73
CA VAL A 60 2.97 5.31 6.02
C VAL A 60 3.23 4.02 6.82
N ALA A 61 2.41 3.74 7.83
CA ALA A 61 2.53 2.53 8.63
C ALA A 61 2.32 1.27 7.78
N VAL A 62 1.26 1.26 6.96
CA VAL A 62 0.91 0.13 6.08
C VAL A 62 1.96 -0.07 5.00
N ALA A 63 2.44 1.02 4.38
CA ALA A 63 3.51 0.96 3.39
C ALA A 63 4.79 0.35 3.97
N SER A 64 5.12 0.66 5.23
CA SER A 64 6.28 0.08 5.92
C SER A 64 6.15 -1.44 6.11
N ILE A 65 4.96 -1.91 6.49
CA ILE A 65 4.67 -3.35 6.64
C ILE A 65 4.74 -4.06 5.29
N ILE A 66 4.13 -3.47 4.26
CA ILE A 66 4.13 -4.02 2.89
C ILE A 66 5.56 -4.07 2.34
N ALA A 67 6.36 -3.03 2.55
CA ALA A 67 7.75 -2.99 2.09
C ALA A 67 8.56 -4.17 2.64
N ALA A 68 8.38 -4.49 3.93
CA ALA A 68 8.99 -5.69 4.53
C ALA A 68 8.48 -6.98 3.87
N GLY A 69 7.17 -7.11 3.63
CA GLY A 69 6.59 -8.29 2.97
C GLY A 69 7.06 -8.48 1.52
N VAL A 70 7.10 -7.40 0.75
CA VAL A 70 7.52 -7.38 -0.67
C VAL A 70 9.01 -7.64 -0.82
N SER A 71 9.84 -7.20 0.14
CA SER A 71 11.29 -7.47 0.11
C SER A 71 11.60 -8.97 0.00
N GLY A 72 10.78 -9.83 0.63
CA GLY A 72 10.90 -11.29 0.54
C GLY A 72 10.50 -11.88 -0.82
N ILE A 73 9.70 -11.15 -1.61
CA ILE A 73 9.27 -11.53 -2.96
C ILE A 73 10.35 -11.18 -4.00
N VAL A 74 11.05 -10.06 -3.79
CA VAL A 74 12.07 -9.55 -4.72
C VAL A 74 13.43 -10.21 -4.49
N ALA A 75 13.78 -10.52 -3.24
CA ALA A 75 15.11 -11.02 -2.85
C ALA A 75 15.39 -12.51 -3.16
N ARG A 76 14.39 -13.28 -3.56
CA ARG A 76 14.50 -14.66 -4.06
C ARG A 76 14.19 -14.65 -5.53
#